data_AF-A0A2I0VYM6-F1
#
_entry.id   AF-A0A2I0VYM6-F1
#
_cell.length_a   1.000
_cell.length_b   1.000
_cell.length_c   1.000
_cell.angle_alpha   90.00
_cell.angle_beta   90.00
_cell.angle_gamma   90.00
#
_symmetry.space_group_name_H-M   'P 1'
#
loop_
_entity.id
_entity.type
_entity.pdbx_description
1 polymer ?
#
loop_
_entity_poly.entity_id
_entity_poly.type
_entity_poly.pdbx_seq_one_letter_code
_entity_poly.pdbx_strand_id
1 'polypeptide(L)'
;MMKNTSEGKRTRMKSAKIVRYFSLIPRLQRFFKTKKSAEEMIWHSKHRNVDGLLRHPADGEAWKAFDSQYPDFALDPRNVSLGYRIFW
;
A
#
# COMPACT_ATOMS: atom_id res chain seq x y z
N MET A 1 -15.57 -42.72 50.66
CA MET A 1 -14.46 -42.43 49.74
C MET A 1 -15.05 -41.82 48.46
N MET A 2 -15.01 -40.50 48.32
CA MET A 2 -15.52 -39.81 47.12
C MET A 2 -14.34 -39.54 46.17
N LYS A 3 -14.47 -39.94 44.90
CA LYS A 3 -13.48 -39.70 43.85
C LYS A 3 -13.72 -38.30 43.28
N ASN A 4 -12.73 -37.42 43.38
CA ASN A 4 -12.79 -36.07 42.81
C ASN A 4 -12.32 -36.13 41.35
N THR A 5 -13.27 -36.03 40.42
CA THR A 5 -12.99 -35.98 38.98
C THR A 5 -12.43 -34.60 38.64
N SER A 6 -11.15 -34.51 38.27
CA SER A 6 -10.55 -33.26 37.81
C SER A 6 -11.15 -32.87 36.46
N GLU A 7 -12.05 -31.88 36.45
CA GLU A 7 -12.54 -31.27 35.22
C GLU A 7 -11.39 -30.58 34.49
N GLY A 8 -10.85 -31.26 33.47
CA GLY A 8 -9.85 -30.70 32.58
C GLY A 8 -10.41 -29.48 31.86
N LYS A 9 -9.97 -28.28 32.27
CA LYS A 9 -10.24 -27.03 31.57
C LYS A 9 -9.74 -27.14 30.13
N ARG A 10 -10.65 -27.31 29.17
CA ARG A 10 -10.36 -27.24 27.73
C ARG A 10 -10.03 -25.80 27.37
N THR A 11 -8.74 -25.46 27.37
CA THR A 11 -8.24 -24.17 26.87
C THR A 11 -8.56 -24.08 25.38
N ARG A 12 -9.54 -23.22 25.00
CA ARG A 12 -9.79 -22.92 23.58
C ARG A 12 -8.51 -22.33 22.99
N MET A 13 -7.90 -23.04 22.04
CA MET A 13 -6.72 -22.57 21.32
C MET A 13 -7.10 -21.30 20.54
N LYS A 14 -6.59 -20.15 20.99
CA LYS A 14 -6.78 -18.88 20.28
C LYS A 14 -5.96 -18.92 19.00
N SER A 15 -6.57 -18.55 17.87
CA SER A 15 -5.83 -18.41 16.62
C SER A 15 -4.71 -17.37 16.79
N ALA A 16 -3.51 -17.70 16.34
CA ALA A 16 -2.41 -16.76 16.34
C ALA A 16 -2.70 -15.64 15.33
N LYS A 17 -2.51 -14.37 15.74
CA LYS A 17 -2.47 -13.24 14.79
C LYS A 17 -1.18 -13.36 13.97
N ILE A 18 -1.29 -13.91 12.76
CA ILE A 18 -0.17 -14.06 11.84
C ILE A 18 -0.07 -12.81 10.98
N VAL A 19 1.02 -12.05 11.11
CA VAL A 19 1.39 -11.00 10.14
C VAL A 19 2.23 -11.66 9.06
N ARG A 20 1.80 -11.56 7.80
CA ARG A 20 2.56 -12.09 6.66
C ARG A 20 3.41 -10.97 6.06
N TYR A 21 4.72 -11.15 6.05
CA TYR A 21 5.61 -10.24 5.32
C TYR A 21 5.38 -10.37 3.82
N PHE A 22 5.23 -9.24 3.16
CA PHE A 22 4.96 -9.14 1.74
C PHE A 22 6.05 -8.31 1.10
N SER A 23 6.98 -8.95 0.39
CA SER A 23 8.07 -8.24 -0.29
C SER A 23 7.49 -7.31 -1.36
N LEU A 24 7.46 -6.01 -1.08
CA LEU A 24 6.87 -4.98 -1.96
C LEU A 24 7.72 -4.75 -3.21
N ILE A 25 9.04 -4.66 -3.06
CA ILE A 25 9.99 -4.38 -4.14
C ILE A 25 9.81 -5.30 -5.37
N PRO A 26 9.83 -6.65 -5.24
CA PRO A 26 9.69 -7.52 -6.40
C PRO A 26 8.31 -7.45 -7.06
N ARG A 27 7.30 -6.92 -6.37
CA ARG A 27 5.96 -6.73 -6.92
C ARG A 27 5.87 -5.41 -7.69
N LEU A 28 6.45 -4.35 -7.15
CA LEU A 28 6.56 -3.07 -7.84
C LEU A 28 7.33 -3.21 -9.15
N GLN A 29 8.43 -3.98 -9.15
CA GLN A 29 9.20 -4.27 -10.37
C GLN A 29 8.37 -4.95 -11.47
N ARG A 30 7.37 -5.78 -11.12
CA ARG A 30 6.50 -6.43 -12.12
C ARG A 30 5.63 -5.44 -12.88
N PHE A 31 5.21 -4.34 -12.24
CA PHE A 31 4.43 -3.31 -12.91
C PHE A 31 5.23 -2.55 -13.98
N PHE A 32 6.56 -2.50 -13.87
CA PHE A 32 7.43 -1.90 -14.87
C PHE A 32 7.93 -2.88 -15.95
N LYS A 33 7.42 -4.12 -15.98
CA LYS A 33 7.91 -5.17 -16.89
C LYS A 33 7.60 -4.90 -18.36
N THR A 34 6.48 -4.24 -18.66
CA THR A 34 6.10 -3.91 -20.04
C THR A 34 6.10 -2.42 -20.26
N LYS A 35 6.33 -1.98 -21.51
CA LYS A 35 6.32 -0.56 -21.86
C LYS A 35 4.97 0.10 -21.52
N LYS A 36 3.87 -0.54 -21.92
CA LYS A 36 2.50 -0.06 -21.65
C LYS A 36 2.24 0.09 -20.14
N SER A 37 2.55 -0.94 -19.36
CA SER A 37 2.34 -0.87 -17.91
C SER A 37 3.24 0.17 -17.24
N ALA A 38 4.49 0.33 -17.70
CA ALA A 38 5.37 1.38 -17.21
C ALA A 38 4.84 2.79 -17.54
N GLU A 39 4.25 3.00 -18.71
CA GLU A 39 3.60 4.27 -19.10
C GLU A 39 2.39 4.59 -18.21
N GLU A 40 1.56 3.59 -17.91
CA GLU A 40 0.44 3.73 -16.96
C GLU A 40 0.95 4.06 -15.54
N MET A 41 2.02 3.40 -15.09
CA MET A 41 2.59 3.62 -13.76
C MET A 41 3.09 5.06 -13.56
N ILE A 42 3.65 5.69 -14.59
CA ILE A 42 4.16 7.08 -14.55
C ILE A 42 3.13 8.12 -15.02
N TRP A 43 1.91 7.69 -15.35
CA TRP A 43 0.88 8.57 -15.93
C TRP A 43 0.53 9.72 -15.00
N HIS A 44 0.46 9.46 -13.69
CA HIS A 44 0.16 10.44 -12.65
C HIS A 44 1.12 11.64 -12.63
N SER A 45 2.37 11.44 -13.08
CA SER A 45 3.38 12.51 -13.19
C SER A 45 3.35 13.16 -14.58
N LYS A 46 3.27 12.36 -15.65
CA LYS A 46 3.38 12.85 -17.04
C LYS A 46 2.13 13.55 -17.58
N HIS A 47 0.94 13.11 -17.17
CA HIS A 47 -0.34 13.60 -17.69
C HIS A 47 -1.12 14.42 -16.66
N ARG A 48 -0.41 14.97 -15.67
CA ARG A 48 -1.01 15.81 -14.64
C ARG A 48 -1.57 17.08 -15.28
N ASN A 49 -2.90 17.24 -15.25
CA ASN A 49 -3.54 18.48 -15.66
C ASN A 49 -3.34 19.53 -14.55
N VAL A 50 -2.77 20.69 -14.91
CA VAL A 50 -2.52 21.81 -14.00
C VAL A 50 -3.62 22.87 -14.19
N ASP A 51 -4.88 22.45 -14.09
CA ASP A 51 -6.04 23.34 -14.20
C ASP A 51 -6.62 23.72 -12.82
N GLY A 52 -5.91 23.37 -11.74
CA GLY A 52 -6.29 23.72 -10.37
C GLY A 52 -7.43 22.87 -9.79
N LEU A 53 -7.97 21.91 -10.56
CA LEU A 53 -9.04 21.02 -10.10
C LEU A 53 -8.47 19.73 -9.49
N LEU A 54 -8.99 19.33 -8.34
CA LEU A 54 -8.65 18.05 -7.69
C LEU A 54 -9.33 16.89 -8.43
N ARG A 55 -8.68 16.33 -9.45
CA ARG A 55 -9.20 15.18 -10.20
C ARG A 55 -8.64 13.85 -9.72
N HIS A 56 -7.43 13.88 -9.14
CA HIS A 56 -6.76 12.69 -8.66
C HIS A 56 -6.51 12.81 -7.15
N PRO A 57 -6.59 11.72 -6.38
CA PRO A 57 -6.19 11.74 -4.98
C PRO A 57 -4.72 12.04 -4.77
N ALA A 58 -3.87 11.90 -5.78
CA ALA A 58 -2.51 12.43 -5.77
C ALA A 58 -2.46 13.98 -5.71
N ASP A 59 -3.57 14.66 -6.00
CA ASP A 59 -3.69 16.12 -5.84
C ASP A 59 -4.10 16.52 -4.42
N GLY A 60 -4.44 15.56 -3.55
CA GLY A 60 -4.80 15.80 -2.16
C GLY A 60 -3.66 16.46 -1.37
N GLU A 61 -4.02 17.28 -0.38
CA GLU A 61 -3.06 18.02 0.44
C GLU A 61 -2.04 17.12 1.15
N ALA A 62 -2.46 15.92 1.56
CA ALA A 62 -1.57 14.94 2.17
C ALA A 62 -0.40 14.55 1.24
N TRP A 63 -0.64 14.41 -0.06
CA TRP A 63 0.42 14.10 -1.02
C TRP A 63 1.31 15.31 -1.31
N LYS A 64 0.74 16.52 -1.37
CA LYS A 64 1.54 17.75 -1.49
C LYS A 64 2.49 17.93 -0.31
N ALA A 65 2.01 17.66 0.91
CA ALA A 65 2.83 17.71 2.11
C ALA A 65 3.94 16.63 2.09
N PHE A 66 3.62 15.42 1.65
CA PHE A 66 4.59 14.33 1.50
C PHE A 66 5.65 14.65 0.44
N ASP A 67 5.24 15.12 -0.73
CA ASP A 67 6.15 15.48 -1.83
C ASP A 67 7.09 16.63 -1.41
N SER A 68 6.58 17.60 -0.62
CA SER A 68 7.40 18.67 -0.05
C SER A 68 8.38 18.17 1.01
N GLN A 69 8.04 17.11 1.74
CA GLN A 69 8.91 16.53 2.76
C GLN A 69 9.98 15.63 2.14
N TYR A 70 9.68 14.96 1.03
CA TYR A 70 10.57 14.03 0.33
C TYR A 70 10.74 14.41 -1.15
N PRO A 71 11.42 15.52 -1.45
CA PRO A 71 11.55 16.02 -2.82
C PRO A 71 12.28 15.03 -3.74
N ASP A 72 13.32 14.35 -3.24
CA ASP A 72 14.04 13.32 -3.99
C ASP A 72 13.14 12.14 -4.37
N PHE A 73 12.16 11.82 -3.51
CA PHE A 73 11.19 10.78 -3.80
C PHE A 73 10.17 11.25 -4.84
N ALA A 74 9.66 12.47 -4.71
CA ALA A 74 8.69 13.04 -5.64
C ALA A 74 9.26 13.29 -7.05
N LEU A 75 10.58 13.49 -7.15
CA LEU A 75 11.28 13.75 -8.42
C LEU A 75 11.33 12.52 -9.34
N ASP A 76 11.37 11.30 -8.80
CA ASP A 76 11.36 10.08 -9.62
C ASP A 76 9.92 9.59 -9.85
N PRO A 77 9.37 9.70 -11.08
CA PRO A 77 8.00 9.28 -11.37
C PRO A 77 7.79 7.76 -11.26
N ARG A 78 8.86 6.97 -11.09
CA ARG A 78 8.78 5.53 -10.82
C ARG A 78 8.48 5.22 -9.36
N ASN A 79 8.64 6.20 -8.46
CA ASN A 79 8.30 6.06 -7.07
C ASN A 79 6.79 6.03 -6.90
N VAL A 80 6.29 4.93 -6.34
CA VAL A 80 4.85 4.68 -6.26
C VAL A 80 4.33 5.05 -4.89
N SER A 81 3.41 6.02 -4.89
CA SER A 81 2.65 6.44 -3.72
C SER A 81 1.47 5.49 -3.48
N LEU A 82 1.69 4.46 -2.65
CA LEU A 82 0.67 3.47 -2.28
C LEU A 82 -0.23 4.00 -1.15
N GLY A 83 -1.13 4.93 -1.47
CA GLY A 83 -2.29 5.23 -0.62
C GLY A 83 -3.45 4.30 -0.95
N TYR A 84 -4.38 4.09 -0.01
CA TYR A 84 -5.61 3.34 -0.26
C TYR A 84 -6.39 3.97 -1.43
N ARG A 85 -6.24 3.44 -2.66
CA ARG A 85 -7.14 3.73 -3.79
C ARG A 85 -7.15 2.64 -4.86
N ILE A 86 -8.38 2.26 -5.22
CA ILE A 86 -8.77 1.43 -6.38
C ILE A 86 -8.65 2.27 -7.65
N PHE A 87 -7.97 1.76 -8.67
CA PHE A 87 -7.80 2.39 -9.98
C PHE A 87 -9.15 2.63 -10.68
N TRP A 88 -9.32 3.81 -11.29
CA TRP A 88 -10.12 4.02 -12.50
C TRP A 88 -9.31 4.91 -13.43
#